data_AF-A0A368GKE8-F1
#
_entry.id   AF-A0A368GKE8-F1
#
_cell.length_a   1.000
_cell.length_b   1.000
_cell.length_c   1.000
_cell.angle_alpha   90.00
_cell.angle_beta   90.00
_cell.angle_gamma   90.00
#
_symmetry.space_group_name_H-M   'P 1'
#
loop_
_entity.id
_entity.type
_entity.pdbx_description
1 polymer ?
#
loop_
_entity_poly.entity_id
_entity_poly.type
_entity_poly.pdbx_seq_one_letter_code
_entity_poly.pdbx_strand_id
1 'polypeptide(L)'
;MEEATASFMPFRSMLQAFGIRQVSPRRVPYDYGSLMHYHAVAHAIKVSDFTIVPKELKYVTTMGTEKMAFLDAKVINDIYCPNACVGRSNLRCMAGGYPDPNNCAVCRCPEGLGGADCSRLQPSGEFP
;
A
#
# COMPACT_ATOMS: atom_id res chain seq x y z
N MET A 1 28.33 9.03 -27.66
CA MET A 1 27.01 8.52 -27.26
C MET A 1 27.03 8.39 -25.75
N GLU A 2 26.73 9.51 -25.09
CA GLU A 2 26.54 9.58 -23.65
C GLU A 2 25.17 8.98 -23.34
N GLU A 3 25.15 7.70 -22.96
CA GLU A 3 24.02 7.21 -22.19
C GLU A 3 24.23 7.65 -20.76
N ALA A 4 23.31 8.52 -20.31
CA ALA A 4 23.25 9.04 -18.97
C ALA A 4 23.47 7.89 -17.97
N THR A 5 24.58 7.96 -17.26
CA THR A 5 24.80 7.24 -16.01
C THR A 5 23.74 7.74 -15.05
N ALA A 6 22.56 7.12 -15.10
CA ALA A 6 21.59 7.20 -14.03
C ALA A 6 22.37 6.89 -12.77
N SER A 7 22.53 7.92 -11.94
CA SER A 7 23.36 7.95 -10.75
C SER A 7 23.36 6.58 -10.07
N PHE A 8 24.53 5.93 -10.06
CA PHE A 8 24.81 4.77 -9.22
C PHE A 8 24.72 5.24 -7.76
N MET A 9 23.51 5.51 -7.28
CA MET A 9 23.29 5.77 -5.88
C MET A 9 23.69 4.48 -5.16
N PRO A 10 24.68 4.51 -4.25
CA PRO A 10 25.04 3.32 -3.51
C PRO A 10 23.79 2.81 -2.81
N PHE A 11 23.53 1.50 -2.85
CA PHE A 11 22.34 0.86 -2.25
C PHE A 11 22.06 1.32 -0.81
N ARG A 12 23.14 1.62 -0.07
CA ARG A 12 23.11 2.16 1.29
C ARG A 12 22.37 3.52 1.41
N SER A 13 22.32 4.30 0.34
CA SER A 13 21.57 5.56 0.26
C SER A 13 20.10 5.36 -0.07
N MET A 14 19.71 4.22 -0.66
CA MET A 14 18.31 3.93 -1.00
C MET A 14 17.53 3.37 0.20
N LEU A 15 18.17 2.57 1.05
CA LEU A 15 17.58 2.03 2.29
C LEU A 15 17.82 2.95 3.51
N GLN A 16 17.55 4.24 3.36
CA GLN A 16 17.68 5.17 4.47
C GLN A 16 16.32 5.37 5.16
N ALA A 17 16.31 5.24 6.49
CA ALA A 17 15.12 5.55 7.26
C ALA A 17 14.88 7.06 7.29
N PHE A 18 13.70 7.50 6.88
CA PHE A 18 13.28 8.89 7.02
C PHE A 18 12.87 9.16 8.47
N GLY A 19 13.19 10.37 8.97
CA GLY A 19 12.74 10.80 10.29
C GLY A 19 11.22 11.01 10.32
N ILE A 20 10.62 10.93 11.53
CA ILE A 20 9.16 11.03 11.73
C ILE A 20 8.51 12.31 11.16
N ARG A 21 9.29 13.38 10.95
CA ARG A 21 8.80 14.66 10.38
C ARG A 21 8.69 14.63 8.86
N GLN A 22 9.36 13.69 8.20
CA GLN A 22 9.38 13.53 6.75
C GLN A 22 8.34 12.50 6.26
N VAL A 23 7.72 11.76 7.19
CA VAL A 23 6.72 10.74 6.88
C VAL A 23 5.32 11.29 7.10
N SER A 24 4.36 10.86 6.29
CA SER A 24 2.95 11.22 6.47
C SER A 24 2.49 10.91 7.90
N PRO A 25 1.77 11.82 8.58
CA PRO A 25 1.27 11.60 9.95
C PRO A 25 0.16 10.54 10.00
N ARG A 26 -0.32 10.07 8.84
CA ARG A 26 -1.39 9.06 8.75
C ARG A 26 -0.88 7.72 9.27
N ARG A 27 -1.56 7.19 10.27
CA ARG A 27 -1.19 5.93 10.94
C ARG A 27 -1.77 4.75 10.17
N VAL A 28 -1.04 4.30 9.16
CA VAL A 28 -1.32 3.05 8.43
C VAL A 28 -0.29 2.00 8.87
N PRO A 29 -0.69 0.74 9.11
CA PRO A 29 0.26 -0.31 9.45
C PRO A 29 1.25 -0.55 8.30
N TYR A 30 2.41 -1.13 8.62
CA TYR A 30 3.38 -1.53 7.61
C TYR A 30 2.81 -2.67 6.75
N ASP A 31 2.75 -2.46 5.44
CA ASP A 31 2.21 -3.42 4.49
C ASP A 31 3.36 -4.03 3.67
N TYR A 32 3.61 -5.32 3.88
CA TYR A 32 4.62 -6.06 3.12
C TYR A 32 4.23 -6.19 1.65
N GLY A 33 2.94 -6.17 1.32
CA GLY A 33 2.42 -6.26 -0.05
C GLY A 33 2.15 -4.91 -0.70
N SER A 34 2.65 -3.81 -0.11
CA SER A 34 2.56 -2.49 -0.74
C SER A 34 3.30 -2.49 -2.07
N LEU A 35 2.74 -1.83 -3.08
CA LEU A 35 3.37 -1.57 -4.36
C LEU A 35 4.68 -0.78 -4.20
N MET A 36 4.80 -0.02 -3.10
CA MET A 36 6.00 0.75 -2.78
C MET A 36 7.05 -0.07 -2.01
N HIS A 37 6.79 -1.34 -1.72
CA HIS A 37 7.71 -2.20 -1.00
C HIS A 37 8.66 -2.91 -1.97
N TYR A 38 9.98 -2.75 -1.75
CA TYR A 38 10.99 -3.47 -2.50
C TYR A 38 10.88 -4.99 -2.32
N HIS A 39 11.28 -5.73 -3.35
CA HIS A 39 11.45 -7.18 -3.27
C HIS A 39 12.58 -7.55 -2.29
N ALA A 40 12.52 -8.75 -1.71
CA ALA A 40 13.50 -9.22 -0.72
C ALA A 40 14.95 -9.31 -1.27
N VAL A 41 15.11 -9.39 -2.59
CA VAL A 41 16.40 -9.46 -3.30
C VAL A 41 16.72 -8.18 -4.08
N ALA A 42 16.03 -7.06 -3.79
CA ALA A 42 16.23 -5.82 -4.50
C ALA A 42 17.70 -5.36 -4.40
N HIS A 43 18.31 -5.07 -5.54
CA HIS A 43 19.72 -4.66 -5.68
C HIS A 43 20.74 -5.65 -5.10
N ALA A 44 20.39 -6.93 -4.95
CA ALA A 44 21.34 -7.98 -4.62
C ALA A 44 22.31 -8.22 -5.79
N ILE A 45 23.58 -8.55 -5.50
CA ILE A 45 24.55 -8.96 -6.52
C ILE A 45 24.21 -10.34 -7.06
N LYS A 46 23.67 -11.22 -6.21
CA LYS A 46 23.20 -12.55 -6.55
C LYS A 46 21.75 -12.69 -6.14
N VAL A 47 20.95 -13.35 -6.97
CA VAL A 47 19.51 -13.57 -6.71
C VAL A 47 19.27 -14.45 -5.48
N SER A 48 20.29 -15.20 -5.03
CA SER A 48 20.25 -15.98 -3.78
C SER A 48 20.32 -15.13 -2.51
N ASP A 49 20.75 -13.87 -2.61
CA ASP A 49 21.14 -13.08 -1.46
C ASP A 49 20.01 -12.10 -1.11
N PHE A 50 19.35 -12.33 0.02
CA PHE A 50 18.33 -11.41 0.52
C PHE A 50 18.98 -10.13 1.04
N THR A 51 18.58 -9.00 0.49
CA THR A 51 19.02 -7.66 0.95
C THR A 51 18.07 -7.07 1.98
N ILE A 52 16.79 -7.46 1.93
CA ILE A 52 15.75 -7.05 2.88
C ILE A 52 15.08 -8.31 3.43
N VAL A 53 15.25 -8.56 4.73
CA VAL A 53 14.68 -9.72 5.40
C VAL A 53 13.55 -9.28 6.32
N PRO A 54 12.29 -9.69 6.06
CA PRO A 54 11.18 -9.37 6.96
C PRO A 54 11.40 -10.09 8.30
N LYS A 55 10.91 -9.47 9.39
CA LYS A 55 11.00 -10.06 10.74
C LYS A 55 10.32 -11.43 10.82
N GLU A 56 9.21 -11.58 10.09
CA GLU A 56 8.53 -12.85 9.92
C GLU A 56 8.76 -13.36 8.48
N LEU A 57 9.44 -14.50 8.35
CA LEU A 57 9.87 -15.04 7.06
C LEU A 57 8.72 -15.39 6.10
N LYS A 58 7.50 -15.60 6.63
CA LYS A 58 6.32 -15.87 5.80
C LYS A 58 5.97 -14.72 4.83
N TYR A 59 6.42 -13.50 5.12
CA TYR A 59 6.17 -12.33 4.26
C TYR A 59 7.20 -12.13 3.16
N VAL A 60 8.24 -12.97 3.07
CA VAL A 60 9.27 -12.87 2.02
C VAL A 60 8.64 -12.91 0.62
N THR A 61 7.62 -13.76 0.42
CA THR A 61 6.91 -13.90 -0.86
C THR A 61 5.80 -12.86 -1.06
N THR A 62 5.45 -12.10 -0.03
CA THR A 62 4.47 -11.00 -0.11
C THR A 62 5.13 -9.70 -0.59
N MET A 63 6.44 -9.56 -0.39
CA MET A 63 7.21 -8.37 -0.76
C MET A 63 7.47 -8.26 -2.27
N GLY A 64 7.48 -7.04 -2.79
CA GLY A 64 7.80 -6.77 -4.20
C GLY A 64 6.67 -7.09 -5.17
N THR A 65 5.42 -7.01 -4.72
CA THR A 65 4.24 -7.16 -5.58
C THR A 65 4.04 -5.94 -6.47
N GLU A 66 3.67 -6.16 -7.73
CA GLU A 66 3.38 -5.09 -8.70
C GLU A 66 1.90 -4.67 -8.74
N LYS A 67 1.06 -5.26 -7.88
CA LYS A 67 -0.36 -4.89 -7.73
C LYS A 67 -0.51 -3.78 -6.68
N MET A 68 -1.35 -2.79 -6.95
CA MET A 68 -1.69 -1.76 -5.98
C MET A 68 -2.41 -2.39 -4.77
N ALA A 69 -1.83 -2.24 -3.57
CA ALA A 69 -2.45 -2.73 -2.35
C ALA A 69 -3.61 -1.82 -1.91
N PHE A 70 -4.54 -2.40 -1.14
CA PHE A 70 -5.66 -1.65 -0.57
C PHE A 70 -5.19 -0.47 0.29
N LEU A 71 -4.12 -0.67 1.08
CA LEU A 71 -3.59 0.37 1.96
C LEU A 71 -2.87 1.48 1.19
N ASP A 72 -2.24 1.18 0.05
CA ASP A 72 -1.66 2.20 -0.83
C ASP A 72 -2.75 3.11 -1.41
N ALA A 73 -3.80 2.51 -1.97
CA ALA A 73 -4.95 3.25 -2.48
C ALA A 73 -5.61 4.09 -1.38
N LYS A 74 -5.71 3.56 -0.16
CA LYS A 74 -6.21 4.30 0.99
C LYS A 74 -5.36 5.53 1.29
N VAL A 75 -4.03 5.39 1.41
CA VAL A 75 -3.12 6.52 1.70
C VAL A 75 -3.22 7.60 0.63
N ILE A 76 -3.28 7.21 -0.65
CA ILE A 76 -3.41 8.14 -1.78
C ILE A 76 -4.72 8.90 -1.68
N ASN A 77 -5.85 8.20 -1.53
CA ASN A 77 -7.17 8.84 -1.41
C ASN A 77 -7.26 9.75 -0.19
N ASP A 78 -6.64 9.33 0.91
CA ASP A 78 -6.55 10.13 2.12
C ASP A 78 -5.84 11.47 1.89
N ILE A 79 -4.71 11.45 1.18
CA ILE A 79 -3.89 12.64 0.87
C ILE A 79 -4.58 13.55 -0.14
N TYR A 80 -5.10 12.99 -1.23
CA TYR A 80 -5.60 13.76 -2.37
C TYR A 80 -7.12 14.03 -2.30
N CYS A 81 -7.88 13.27 -1.52
CA CYS A 81 -9.34 13.38 -1.39
C CYS A 81 -9.82 13.56 0.07
N PRO A 82 -9.21 14.44 0.90
CA PRO A 82 -9.49 14.49 2.35
C PRO A 82 -10.93 14.87 2.70
N ASN A 83 -11.62 15.61 1.84
CA ASN A 83 -12.97 16.12 2.10
C ASN A 83 -14.02 15.67 1.08
N ALA A 84 -13.73 14.64 0.27
CA ALA A 84 -14.61 14.24 -0.84
C ALA A 84 -16.04 13.88 -0.40
N CYS A 85 -16.19 13.34 0.81
CA CYS A 85 -17.47 12.88 1.35
C CYS A 85 -17.99 13.67 2.54
N VAL A 86 -17.33 14.76 2.92
CA VAL A 86 -17.76 15.60 4.05
C VAL A 86 -19.14 16.20 3.73
N GLY A 87 -20.12 15.93 4.61
CA GLY A 87 -21.50 16.43 4.47
C GLY A 87 -22.36 15.71 3.42
N ARG A 88 -21.83 14.70 2.72
CA ARG A 88 -22.56 13.95 1.68
C ARG A 88 -23.11 12.61 2.16
N SER A 89 -22.48 11.98 3.15
CA SER A 89 -22.97 10.74 3.73
C SER A 89 -22.54 10.58 5.18
N ASN A 90 -23.36 9.87 5.96
CA ASN A 90 -23.04 9.41 7.31
C ASN A 90 -22.57 7.94 7.32
N LEU A 91 -22.07 7.46 6.18
CA LEU A 91 -21.68 6.08 5.99
C LEU A 91 -20.45 5.77 6.85
N ARG A 92 -20.57 4.76 7.72
CA ARG A 92 -19.46 4.25 8.52
C ARG A 92 -18.93 2.97 7.90
N CYS A 93 -17.71 3.02 7.39
CA CYS A 93 -17.04 1.84 6.85
C CYS A 93 -16.46 0.98 7.97
N MET A 94 -16.72 -0.31 7.91
CA MET A 94 -16.25 -1.30 8.88
C MET A 94 -14.93 -1.93 8.42
N ALA A 95 -14.28 -2.67 9.32
CA ALA A 95 -13.08 -3.48 9.05
C ALA A 95 -11.92 -2.74 8.36
N GLY A 96 -11.77 -1.44 8.63
CA GLY A 96 -10.69 -0.62 8.05
C GLY A 96 -10.97 -0.07 6.65
N GLY A 97 -12.18 -0.29 6.12
CA GLY A 97 -12.70 0.34 4.90
C GLY A 97 -12.70 1.87 4.98
N TYR A 98 -12.81 2.52 3.83
CA TYR A 98 -12.92 3.98 3.74
C TYR A 98 -13.96 4.39 2.68
N PRO A 99 -14.61 5.56 2.80
CA PRO A 99 -15.61 6.00 1.84
C PRO A 99 -15.00 6.15 0.44
N ASP A 100 -15.69 5.70 -0.60
CA ASP A 100 -15.23 5.92 -1.97
C ASP A 100 -15.33 7.42 -2.31
N PRO A 101 -14.20 8.08 -2.68
CA PRO A 101 -14.21 9.50 -3.04
C PRO A 101 -15.13 9.85 -4.22
N ASN A 102 -15.38 8.88 -5.12
CA ASN A 102 -16.26 9.06 -6.27
C ASN A 102 -17.73 8.76 -5.94
N ASN A 103 -17.98 7.91 -4.94
CA ASN A 103 -19.33 7.55 -4.51
C ASN A 103 -19.41 7.39 -2.99
N CYS A 104 -19.76 8.48 -2.32
CA CYS A 104 -19.86 8.52 -0.86
C CYS A 104 -20.95 7.64 -0.24
N ALA A 105 -21.81 7.01 -1.06
CA ALA A 105 -22.80 6.04 -0.59
C ALA A 105 -22.23 4.61 -0.44
N VAL A 106 -20.98 4.37 -0.88
CA VAL A 106 -20.32 3.05 -0.82
C VAL A 106 -18.91 3.17 -0.26
N CYS A 107 -18.49 2.19 0.53
CA CYS A 107 -17.13 2.07 1.03
C CYS A 107 -16.24 1.25 0.09
N ARG A 108 -14.97 1.63 -0.01
CA ARG A 108 -13.90 0.77 -0.52
C ARG A 108 -13.48 -0.20 0.59
N CYS A 109 -13.58 -1.48 0.28
CA CYS A 109 -13.34 -2.56 1.22
C CYS A 109 -12.03 -3.29 0.93
N PRO A 110 -11.35 -3.82 1.95
CA PRO A 110 -10.22 -4.70 1.75
C PRO A 110 -10.65 -6.00 1.05
N GLU A 111 -9.69 -6.69 0.44
CA GLU A 111 -9.95 -7.95 -0.28
C GLU A 111 -10.70 -8.96 0.63
N GLY A 112 -11.75 -9.59 0.08
CA GLY A 112 -12.60 -10.53 0.81
C GLY A 112 -13.77 -9.91 1.59
N LEU A 113 -13.85 -8.58 1.73
CA LEU A 113 -14.99 -7.88 2.33
C LEU A 113 -15.78 -7.02 1.34
N GLY A 114 -17.10 -7.01 1.46
CA GLY A 114 -18.01 -6.36 0.53
C GLY A 114 -19.27 -5.80 1.19
N GLY A 115 -20.18 -5.31 0.36
CA GLY A 115 -21.34 -4.51 0.79
C GLY A 115 -21.01 -3.02 0.89
N ALA A 116 -22.03 -2.20 1.12
CA ALA A 116 -21.89 -0.73 1.16
C ALA A 116 -20.98 -0.25 2.30
N ASP A 117 -20.89 -0.99 3.40
CA ASP A 117 -20.16 -0.64 4.62
C ASP A 117 -19.01 -1.63 4.95
N CYS A 118 -18.68 -2.55 4.05
CA CYS A 118 -17.68 -3.61 4.27
C CYS A 118 -18.00 -4.58 5.43
N SER A 119 -19.27 -4.72 5.82
CA SER A 119 -19.70 -5.63 6.88
C SER A 119 -19.88 -7.08 6.43
N ARG A 120 -19.98 -7.32 5.11
CA ARG A 120 -20.29 -8.64 4.55
C ARG A 120 -19.04 -9.24 3.91
N LEU A 121 -19.00 -10.56 3.78
CA LEU A 121 -17.98 -11.23 2.98
C LEU A 121 -18.27 -11.03 1.49
N GLN A 122 -17.22 -10.86 0.67
CA GLN A 122 -17.40 -10.88 -0.78
C GLN A 122 -17.83 -12.28 -1.22
N PRO A 123 -18.81 -12.40 -2.14
CA PRO A 123 -19.14 -13.68 -2.75
C PRO A 123 -17.94 -14.18 -3.57
N SER A 124 -17.73 -15.49 -3.60
CA SER A 124 -16.57 -16.17 -4.22
C SER A 124 -16.45 -16.03 -5.74
N GLY A 125 -17.28 -15.21 -6.39
CA GLY A 125 -17.27 -14.92 -7.83
C GLY A 125 -16.83 -13.50 -8.19
N GLU A 126 -16.61 -12.63 -7.21
CA GLU A 126 -16.26 -11.21 -7.43
C GLU A 126 -14.83 -10.96 -6.93
N PHE A 127 -13.82 -11.44 -7.67
CA PHE A 127 -12.43 -11.02 -7.48
C PHE A 127 -12.07 -10.00 -8.56
N PRO A 128 -11.56 -8.81 -8.21
CA PRO A 128 -11.08 -7.83 -9.18
C PRO A 128 -9.74 -8.20 -9.81
#